data_AF-A0A7Y4W6U4-F1
#
_entry.id   AF-A0A7Y4W6U4-F1
#
_cell.length_a   1.000
_cell.length_b   1.000
_cell.length_c   1.000
_cell.angle_alpha   90.00
_cell.angle_beta   90.00
_cell.angle_gamma   90.00
#
_symmetry.space_group_name_H-M   'P 1'
#
loop_
_entity.id
_entity.type
_entity.pdbx_description
1 polymer ?
#
loop_
_entity_poly.entity_id
_entity_poly.type
_entity_poly.pdbx_seq_one_letter_code
_entity_poly.pdbx_strand_id
1 'polypeptide(L)'
;MEEEMFKTLTSFIVRSRKIYPNINSERLLSDVSYSAEVFAVIDAQGDEELVMCALKLRGYLGRLNAATVAEKEETKPAAPEKSKYTFGARG
;
A
#
# COMPACT_ATOMS: atom_id res chain seq x y z
N MET A 1 18.94 9.11 -11.76
CA MET A 1 17.69 8.74 -11.05
C MET A 1 17.31 7.29 -11.35
N GLU A 2 17.29 6.87 -12.62
CA GLU A 2 17.02 5.47 -13.01
C GLU A 2 18.02 4.45 -12.46
N GLU A 3 19.31 4.77 -12.43
CA GLU A 3 20.35 3.84 -11.95
C GLU A 3 20.19 3.47 -10.45
N GLU A 4 19.77 4.43 -9.62
CA GLU A 4 19.48 4.18 -8.20
C GLU A 4 18.19 3.41 -8.00
N MET A 5 17.17 3.65 -8.83
CA MET A 5 15.94 2.86 -8.83
C MET A 5 16.24 1.39 -9.16
N PHE A 6 17.02 1.12 -10.22
CA PHE A 6 17.39 -0.25 -10.59
C PHE A 6 18.21 -0.94 -9.51
N LYS A 7 19.15 -0.24 -8.87
CA LYS A 7 19.89 -0.78 -7.70
C LYS A 7 18.93 -1.14 -6.57
N THR A 8 18.02 -0.23 -6.23
CA THR A 8 17.01 -0.44 -5.17
C THR A 8 16.08 -1.62 -5.49
N LEU A 9 15.61 -1.72 -6.74
CA LEU A 9 14.79 -2.83 -7.22
C LEU A 9 15.52 -4.17 -7.13
N THR A 10 16.78 -4.20 -7.56
CA THR A 10 17.59 -5.42 -7.53
C THR A 10 17.85 -5.87 -6.10
N SER A 11 18.24 -4.94 -5.22
CA SER A 11 18.44 -5.22 -3.79
C SER A 11 17.16 -5.71 -3.13
N PHE A 12 16.02 -5.10 -3.48
CA PHE A 12 14.71 -5.52 -3.00
C PHE A 12 14.40 -6.96 -3.43
N ILE A 13 14.46 -7.28 -4.73
CA ILE A 13 14.15 -8.61 -5.28
C ILE A 13 15.03 -9.71 -4.66
N VAL A 14 16.32 -9.43 -4.48
CA VAL A 14 17.26 -10.40 -3.90
C VAL A 14 16.94 -10.68 -2.42
N ARG A 15 16.60 -9.64 -1.65
CA ARG A 15 16.25 -9.79 -0.23
C ARG A 15 14.88 -10.43 -0.06
N SER A 16 13.90 -9.99 -0.85
CA SER A 16 12.52 -10.47 -0.81
C SER A 16 12.40 -11.92 -1.27
N ARG A 17 13.35 -12.47 -2.04
CA ARG A 17 13.33 -13.88 -2.49
C ARG A 17 13.20 -14.90 -1.37
N LYS A 18 13.67 -14.58 -0.15
CA LYS A 18 13.51 -15.47 1.01
C LYS A 18 12.06 -15.61 1.46
N ILE A 19 11.23 -14.60 1.18
CA ILE A 19 9.85 -14.48 1.63
C ILE A 19 8.90 -14.74 0.45
N TYR A 20 9.20 -14.15 -0.70
CA TYR A 20 8.45 -14.24 -1.94
C TYR A 20 9.41 -14.68 -3.08
N PRO A 21 9.59 -15.99 -3.28
CA PRO A 21 10.66 -16.53 -4.14
C PRO A 21 10.52 -16.19 -5.63
N ASN A 22 9.30 -15.96 -6.11
CA ASN A 22 9.00 -15.67 -7.51
C ASN A 22 8.38 -14.27 -7.69
N ILE A 23 9.15 -13.23 -7.36
CA ILE A 23 8.76 -11.86 -7.69
C ILE A 23 8.97 -11.62 -9.18
N ASN A 24 7.91 -11.24 -9.87
CA ASN A 24 7.97 -10.76 -11.24
C ASN A 24 8.21 -9.23 -11.22
N SER A 25 9.42 -8.82 -11.60
CA SER A 25 9.83 -7.41 -11.66
C SER A 25 8.95 -6.57 -12.59
N GLU A 26 8.57 -7.08 -13.76
CA GLU A 26 7.74 -6.33 -14.70
C GLU A 26 6.34 -6.09 -14.13
N ARG A 27 5.75 -7.09 -13.48
CA ARG A 27 4.45 -6.94 -12.81
C ARG A 27 4.57 -6.03 -11.59
N LEU A 28 5.68 -6.07 -10.85
CA LEU A 28 5.92 -5.15 -9.74
C LEU A 28 5.91 -3.68 -10.20
N LEU A 29 6.46 -3.41 -11.39
CA LEU A 29 6.53 -2.07 -11.97
C LEU A 29 5.23 -1.63 -12.64
N SER A 30 4.51 -2.53 -13.31
CA SER A 30 3.32 -2.21 -14.13
C SER A 30 1.99 -2.39 -13.40
N ASP A 31 1.88 -3.37 -12.51
CA ASP A 31 0.65 -3.77 -11.83
C ASP A 31 0.64 -3.23 -10.39
N VAL A 32 -0.31 -2.34 -10.10
CA VAL A 32 -0.44 -1.69 -8.79
C VAL A 32 -0.89 -2.69 -7.74
N SER A 33 -1.85 -3.55 -8.06
CA SER A 33 -2.39 -4.55 -7.14
C SER A 33 -1.33 -5.58 -6.76
N TYR A 34 -0.60 -6.08 -7.77
CA TYR A 34 0.50 -7.02 -7.52
C TYR A 34 1.60 -6.39 -6.64
N SER A 35 1.97 -5.14 -6.90
CA SER A 35 2.97 -4.45 -6.06
C SER A 35 2.49 -4.26 -4.62
N ALA A 36 1.20 -3.94 -4.42
CA ALA A 36 0.61 -3.75 -3.10
C ALA A 36 0.62 -5.05 -2.28
N GLU A 37 0.24 -6.18 -2.89
CA GLU A 37 0.30 -7.50 -2.24
C GLU A 37 1.72 -7.86 -1.83
N VAL A 38 2.69 -7.71 -2.74
CA VAL A 38 4.10 -8.01 -2.46
C VAL A 38 4.63 -7.15 -1.32
N PHE A 39 4.32 -5.84 -1.33
CA PHE A 39 4.75 -4.98 -0.24
C PHE A 39 4.04 -5.27 1.08
N ALA A 40 2.75 -5.64 1.08
CA ALA A 40 2.04 -6.02 2.30
C ALA A 40 2.63 -7.26 2.97
N VAL A 41 3.01 -8.27 2.18
CA VAL A 41 3.69 -9.49 2.67
C VAL A 41 5.04 -9.14 3.30
N ILE A 42 5.76 -8.19 2.71
CA ILE A 42 7.06 -7.72 3.20
C ILE A 42 6.91 -6.90 4.48
N ASP A 43 5.94 -5.98 4.52
CA ASP A 43 5.63 -5.16 5.70
C ASP A 43 5.25 -6.09 6.88
N ALA A 44 4.54 -7.20 6.63
CA ALA A 44 4.17 -8.19 7.65
C ALA A 44 5.35 -9.02 8.20
N GLN A 45 6.47 -9.12 7.49
CA GLN A 45 7.65 -9.86 7.97
C GLN A 45 8.47 -9.09 9.00
N GLY A 46 8.35 -7.76 9.06
CA GLY A 46 9.06 -6.94 10.05
C GLY A 46 10.57 -6.84 9.84
N ASP A 47 11.09 -7.18 8.67
CA ASP A 47 12.50 -6.95 8.31
C ASP A 47 12.67 -5.46 7.93
N GLU A 48 13.20 -4.67 8.87
CA GLU A 48 13.36 -3.21 8.71
C GLU A 48 14.13 -2.83 7.44
N GLU A 49 15.18 -3.57 7.09
CA GLU A 49 15.97 -3.27 5.91
C GLU A 49 15.16 -3.48 4.61
N LEU A 50 14.32 -4.50 4.60
CA LEU A 50 13.49 -4.89 3.46
C LEU A 50 12.30 -3.92 3.31
N VAL A 51 11.70 -3.52 4.42
CA VAL A 51 10.66 -2.48 4.49
C VAL A 51 11.20 -1.13 4.01
N MET A 52 12.40 -0.74 4.42
CA MET A 52 13.03 0.50 3.94
C MET A 52 13.30 0.47 2.44
N CYS A 53 13.73 -0.68 1.90
CA CYS A 53 13.85 -0.87 0.46
C CYS A 53 12.49 -0.75 -0.23
N ALA A 54 11.44 -1.38 0.30
CA ALA A 54 10.08 -1.31 -0.23
C ALA A 54 9.57 0.13 -0.30
N LEU A 55 9.78 0.92 0.76
CA LEU A 55 9.38 2.33 0.84
C LEU A 55 10.09 3.20 -0.20
N LYS A 56 11.42 3.03 -0.35
CA LYS A 56 12.18 3.74 -1.40
C LYS A 56 11.65 3.39 -2.79
N LEU A 57 11.35 2.11 -3.03
CA LEU A 57 10.83 1.62 -4.30
C LEU A 57 9.42 2.17 -4.58
N ARG A 58 8.53 2.19 -3.58
CA ARG A 58 7.23 2.89 -3.65
C ARG A 58 7.40 4.37 -4.00
N GLY A 59 8.43 5.02 -3.44
CA GLY A 59 8.79 6.41 -3.77
C GLY A 59 9.19 6.60 -5.23
N TYR A 60 10.08 5.75 -5.76
CA TYR A 60 10.48 5.79 -7.17
C TYR A 60 9.32 5.51 -8.13
N LEU A 61 8.37 4.67 -7.74
CA LEU A 61 7.19 4.36 -8.54
C LEU A 61 6.08 5.42 -8.45
N GLY A 62 6.23 6.44 -7.61
CA GLY A 62 5.16 7.40 -7.33
C GLY A 62 3.97 6.77 -6.61
N ARG A 63 4.15 5.61 -5.97
CA ARG A 63 3.11 4.79 -5.30
C ARG A 63 3.13 4.90 -3.78
N LEU A 64 3.76 5.94 -3.23
CA LEU A 64 3.79 6.21 -1.77
C LEU A 64 2.37 6.25 -1.14
N ASN A 65 1.36 6.69 -1.90
CA ASN A 65 -0.03 6.76 -1.43
C ASN A 65 -0.82 5.45 -1.56
N ALA A 66 -0.25 4.38 -2.11
CA ALA A 66 -0.96 3.10 -2.22
C ALA A 66 -0.95 2.31 -0.90
N ALA A 67 0.00 2.61 0.00
CA ALA A 67 0.09 1.97 1.31
C ALA A 67 -0.97 2.46 2.31
N THR A 68 -1.63 3.60 2.05
CA THR A 68 -2.63 4.18 2.96
C THR A 68 -4.07 3.70 2.71
N VAL A 69 -4.29 2.72 1.84
CA VAL A 69 -5.65 2.21 1.51
C VAL A 69 -5.92 0.82 2.09
N ALA A 70 -4.94 0.16 2.71
CA ALA A 70 -5.13 -1.17 3.32
C ALA A 70 -5.49 -1.14 4.83
N GLU A 71 -5.76 0.04 5.39
CA GLU A 71 -6.48 0.22 6.66
C GLU A 71 -7.75 1.04 6.38
N LYS A 72 -8.77 0.39 5.81
CA LYS A 72 -10.20 0.75 5.95
C LYS A 72 -11.04 -0.27 5.19
N GLU A 73 -11.16 -1.45 5.78
CA GLU A 73 -12.34 -2.30 5.53
C GLU A 73 -13.60 -1.61 6.07
N GLU A 74 -14.65 -1.67 5.25
CA GLU A 74 -16.09 -1.53 5.54
C GLU A 74 -16.57 -0.28 6.32
N THR A 75 -17.37 0.61 5.71
CA THR A 75 -18.81 0.34 5.56
C THR A 75 -19.47 1.11 4.40
N LYS A 76 -20.19 0.35 3.57
CA LYS A 76 -21.37 0.61 2.72
C LYS A 76 -21.98 2.05 2.68
N PRO A 77 -22.47 2.52 1.51
CA PRO A 77 -23.08 3.84 1.36
C PRO A 77 -24.50 3.87 1.95
N ALA A 78 -24.76 4.81 2.85
CA ALA A 78 -26.11 5.19 3.25
C ALA A 78 -26.19 6.71 3.44
N ALA A 79 -26.61 7.41 2.40
CA ALA A 79 -27.53 8.53 2.61
C ALA A 79 -28.93 7.94 2.91
N PRO A 80 -29.91 8.65 3.50
CA PRO A 80 -29.92 10.04 4.00
C PRO A 80 -30.59 10.17 5.39
N GLU A 81 -30.05 10.96 6.33
CA GLU A 81 -30.88 11.46 7.44
C GLU A 81 -30.63 12.94 7.70
N LYS A 82 -31.31 13.77 6.91
CA LYS A 82 -31.62 15.14 7.34
C LYS A 82 -32.57 15.02 8.52
N SER A 83 -32.01 15.10 9.72
CA SER A 83 -32.74 15.22 10.98
C SER A 83 -33.75 16.36 10.90
N LYS A 84 -35.03 16.01 10.76
CA LYS A 84 -36.15 16.90 11.08
C LYS A 84 -36.11 17.13 12.58
N TYR A 85 -35.52 18.25 12.99
CA TYR A 85 -35.58 18.74 14.36
C TYR A 85 -37.00 19.26 14.62
N THR A 86 -37.86 18.41 15.17
CA THR A 86 -39.12 18.83 15.81
C THR A 86 -39.12 18.31 17.23
N PHE A 87 -38.61 19.14 18.12
CA PHE A 87 -38.85 19.11 19.57
C PHE A 87 -39.14 20.58 19.90
N GLY A 88 -40.27 21.02 20.40
CA GLY A 88 -41.25 20.40 21.27
C GLY A 88 -41.74 21.59 22.11
N ALA A 89 -43.04 21.88 22.06
CA ALA A 89 -43.65 22.95 22.83
C ALA A 89 -43.30 22.82 24.32
N ARG A 90 -42.76 23.90 24.91
CA ARG A 90 -42.81 24.24 26.34
C ARG A 90 -42.07 25.56 26.59
N GLY A 91 -42.83 26.61 26.89
CA GLY A 91 -42.36 27.96 27.20
C GLY A 91 -43.33 29.01 26.69
#